data_AF-A0A1V2PBN5-F1
#
_entry.id   AF-A0A1V2PBN5-F1
#
_cell.length_a   1.000
_cell.length_b   1.000
_cell.length_c   1.000
_cell.angle_alpha   90.00
_cell.angle_beta   90.00
_cell.angle_gamma   90.00
#
_symmetry.space_group_name_H-M   'P 1'
#
loop_
_entity.id
_entity.type
_entity.pdbx_description
1 polymer ?
#
loop_
_entity_poly.entity_id
_entity_poly.type
_entity_poly.pdbx_seq_one_letter_code
_entity_poly.pdbx_strand_id
1 'polypeptide(L)'
;MTKFWNYTHEIEYRREISKSHRILEYTETVEDQGWCFSQRPEHKVAWLTTYTRACAEDFLARRGAKAGTFVVTVYQRRQDQRVFVVAIRMKWSPRRLT
;
A
#
# COMPACT_ATOMS: atom_id res chain seq x y z
N MET A 1 23.65 3.90 -18.92
CA MET A 1 22.95 2.99 -17.98
C MET A 1 22.47 3.80 -16.81
N THR A 2 21.19 4.17 -16.80
CA THR A 2 20.58 4.90 -15.68
C THR A 2 20.48 3.94 -14.50
N LYS A 3 21.08 4.28 -13.35
CA LYS A 3 20.93 3.52 -12.11
C LYS A 3 19.46 3.63 -11.68
N PHE A 4 18.64 2.64 -12.03
CA PHE A 4 17.33 2.48 -11.42
C PHE A 4 17.57 2.06 -9.98
N TRP A 5 17.43 3.00 -9.05
CA TRP A 5 17.33 2.66 -7.65
C TRP A 5 16.07 1.81 -7.47
N ASN A 6 16.20 0.60 -6.93
CA ASN A 6 15.15 -0.43 -6.90
C ASN A 6 14.08 -0.14 -5.82
N TYR A 7 13.53 1.07 -5.81
CA TYR A 7 12.56 1.57 -4.83
C TYR A 7 11.18 1.78 -5.45
N THR A 8 10.95 1.31 -6.67
CA THR A 8 9.65 1.35 -7.32
C THR A 8 8.74 0.30 -6.70
N HIS A 9 7.60 0.74 -6.19
CA HIS A 9 6.56 -0.11 -5.62
C HIS A 9 5.26 0.07 -6.40
N GLU A 10 4.55 -1.04 -6.57
CA GLU A 10 3.18 -1.07 -7.06
C GLU A 10 2.26 -1.41 -5.90
N ILE A 11 1.21 -0.61 -5.73
CA ILE A 11 0.26 -0.74 -4.63
C ILE A 11 -1.12 -1.01 -5.22
N GLU A 12 -1.77 -2.04 -4.72
CA GLU A 12 -3.12 -2.39 -5.09
C GLU A 12 -4.09 -2.15 -3.91
N TYR A 13 -5.16 -1.41 -4.16
CA TYR A 13 -6.18 -1.08 -3.18
C TYR A 13 -7.46 -1.86 -3.49
N ARG A 14 -7.69 -2.95 -2.76
CA ARG A 14 -8.89 -3.76 -2.92
C ARG A 14 -9.93 -3.42 -1.87
N ARG A 15 -11.09 -2.93 -2.28
CA ARG A 15 -12.20 -2.68 -1.36
C ARG A 15 -12.95 -3.98 -1.10
N GLU A 16 -13.15 -4.30 0.17
CA GLU A 16 -14.01 -5.41 0.60
C GLU A 16 -15.48 -5.02 0.44
N ILE A 17 -16.20 -5.75 -0.41
CA ILE A 17 -17.65 -5.60 -0.59
C ILE A 17 -18.39 -6.60 0.30
N SER A 18 -17.82 -7.81 0.45
CA SER A 18 -18.28 -8.85 1.36
C SER A 18 -17.08 -9.68 1.85
N LYS A 19 -17.30 -10.66 2.73
CA LYS A 19 -16.22 -11.52 3.26
C LYS A 19 -15.45 -12.28 2.17
N SER A 20 -16.12 -12.65 1.08
CA SER A 20 -15.54 -13.42 -0.03
C SER A 20 -15.30 -12.60 -1.29
N HIS A 21 -15.75 -11.34 -1.33
CA HIS A 21 -15.69 -10.52 -2.53
C HIS A 21 -14.95 -9.21 -2.32
N ARG A 22 -13.95 -8.99 -3.16
CA ARG A 22 -13.11 -7.79 -3.19
C ARG A 22 -13.01 -7.28 -4.61
N ILE A 23 -13.11 -5.97 -4.76
CA ILE A 23 -12.89 -5.30 -6.05
C ILE A 23 -11.54 -4.57 -6.00
N LEU A 24 -10.72 -4.70 -7.05
CA LEU A 24 -9.56 -3.84 -7.22
C LEU A 24 -10.08 -2.46 -7.63
N GLU A 25 -10.06 -1.51 -6.70
CA GLU A 25 -10.62 -0.17 -6.91
C GLU A 25 -9.56 0.80 -7.43
N TYR A 26 -8.32 0.68 -6.93
CA TYR A 26 -7.23 1.54 -7.35
C TYR A 26 -5.90 0.81 -7.43
N THR A 27 -5.03 1.32 -8.29
CA THR A 27 -3.59 1.02 -8.31
C THR A 27 -2.79 2.32 -8.16
N GLU A 28 -1.62 2.22 -7.56
CA GLU A 28 -0.63 3.30 -7.48
C GLU A 28 0.76 2.73 -7.80
N THR A 29 1.60 3.53 -8.44
CA THR A 29 3.04 3.24 -8.57
C THR A 29 3.80 4.38 -7.93
N VAL A 30 4.69 4.06 -7.00
CA VAL A 30 5.46 5.04 -6.23
C VAL A 30 6.94 4.69 -6.23
N GLU A 31 7.80 5.70 -6.19
CA GLU A 31 9.22 5.54 -5.90
C GLU A 31 9.47 6.01 -4.47
N ASP A 32 9.68 5.06 -3.56
CA ASP A 32 9.76 5.34 -2.13
C ASP A 32 10.61 4.28 -1.41
N GLN A 33 11.45 4.73 -0.48
CA GLN A 33 12.39 3.92 0.27
C GLN A 33 11.82 3.36 1.58
N GLY A 34 10.67 3.81 2.07
CA GLY A 34 10.18 3.42 3.40
C GLY A 34 9.93 1.91 3.57
N TRP A 35 9.58 1.21 2.48
CA TRP A 35 9.48 -0.26 2.46
C TRP A 35 10.83 -1.00 2.40
N CYS A 36 11.91 -0.29 2.10
CA CYS A 36 13.26 -0.83 1.94
C CYS A 36 14.15 -0.64 3.19
N PHE A 37 13.72 0.14 4.17
CA PHE A 37 14.50 0.36 5.38
C PHE A 37 14.69 -0.93 6.18
N SER A 38 15.95 -1.23 6.52
CA SER A 38 16.30 -2.34 7.40
C SER A 38 15.69 -2.13 8.78
N GLN A 39 14.93 -3.11 9.23
CA GLN A 39 14.36 -3.16 10.57
C GLN A 39 14.86 -4.39 11.29
N ARG A 40 14.89 -4.34 12.62
CA ARG A 40 15.07 -5.57 13.42
C ARG A 40 13.96 -6.56 13.06
N PRO A 41 14.24 -7.86 12.92
CA PRO A 41 13.25 -8.85 12.48
C PRO A 41 11.92 -8.77 13.24
N GLU A 42 11.97 -8.56 14.55
CA GLU A 42 10.82 -8.43 15.45
C GLU A 42 9.96 -7.18 15.18
N HIS A 43 10.52 -6.13 14.60
CA HIS A 43 9.81 -4.87 14.30
C HIS A 43 9.40 -4.75 12.83
N LYS A 44 9.96 -5.57 11.95
CA LYS A 44 9.77 -5.44 10.49
C LYS A 44 8.30 -5.44 10.09
N VAL A 45 7.50 -6.35 10.63
CA VAL A 45 6.06 -6.44 10.31
C VAL A 45 5.31 -5.21 10.81
N ALA A 46 5.59 -4.75 12.03
CA ALA A 46 4.96 -3.56 12.60
C ALA A 46 5.30 -2.30 11.81
N TRP A 47 6.57 -2.15 11.41
CA TRP A 47 7.03 -1.06 10.54
C TRP A 47 6.29 -1.05 9.20
N LEU A 48 6.35 -2.17 8.46
CA LEU A 48 5.69 -2.27 7.14
C LEU A 48 4.19 -2.04 7.22
N THR A 49 3.55 -2.48 8.31
CA THR A 49 2.11 -2.27 8.53
C THR A 49 1.79 -0.79 8.74
N THR A 50 2.56 -0.14 9.61
CA THR A 50 2.36 1.28 9.96
C THR A 50 2.65 2.18 8.77
N TYR A 51 3.77 1.93 8.09
CA TYR A 51 4.18 2.69 6.91
C TYR A 51 3.16 2.57 5.77
N THR A 52 2.77 1.34 5.42
CA THR A 52 1.76 1.10 4.37
C THR A 52 0.43 1.77 4.71
N ARG A 53 0.01 1.76 5.98
CA ARG A 53 -1.23 2.44 6.38
C ARG A 53 -1.14 3.95 6.14
N ALA A 54 -0.04 4.59 6.55
CA ALA A 54 0.12 6.03 6.35
C ALA A 54 0.09 6.42 4.86
N CYS A 55 0.82 5.69 4.01
CA CYS A 55 0.78 5.90 2.55
C CYS A 55 -0.62 5.67 1.98
N ALA A 56 -1.34 4.64 2.45
CA ALA A 56 -2.68 4.33 1.98
C ALA A 56 -3.71 5.40 2.39
N GLU A 57 -3.62 5.93 3.61
CA GLU A 57 -4.49 7.01 4.08
C GLU A 57 -4.33 8.27 3.23
N ASP A 58 -3.09 8.66 2.92
CA ASP A 58 -2.81 9.79 2.04
C ASP A 58 -3.38 9.57 0.63
N PHE A 59 -3.09 8.42 0.01
CA PHE A 59 -3.57 8.11 -1.34
C PHE A 59 -5.09 8.09 -1.43
N LEU A 60 -5.76 7.39 -0.49
CA LEU A 60 -7.22 7.28 -0.47
C LEU A 60 -7.88 8.65 -0.24
N ALA A 61 -7.26 9.52 0.56
CA ALA A 61 -7.69 10.91 0.71
C ALA A 61 -7.61 11.68 -0.61
N ARG A 62 -6.44 11.67 -1.27
CA ARG A 62 -6.20 12.36 -2.55
C ARG A 62 -7.13 11.88 -3.66
N ARG A 63 -7.50 10.60 -3.65
CA ARG A 63 -8.42 10.00 -4.63
C ARG A 63 -9.90 10.24 -4.32
N GLY A 64 -10.25 10.80 -3.16
CA GLY A 64 -11.64 10.92 -2.73
C GLY A 64 -12.33 9.56 -2.58
N ALA A 65 -11.58 8.54 -2.14
CA ALA A 65 -12.07 7.16 -2.12
C ALA A 65 -13.26 6.99 -1.17
N LYS A 66 -14.24 6.16 -1.56
CA LYS A 66 -15.42 5.86 -0.74
C LYS A 66 -15.03 5.18 0.57
N ALA A 67 -15.70 5.53 1.67
CA ALA A 67 -15.52 4.87 2.96
C ALA A 67 -15.75 3.35 2.86
N GLY A 68 -14.91 2.54 3.48
CA GLY A 68 -14.97 1.08 3.38
C GLY A 68 -13.79 0.38 4.06
N THR A 69 -13.76 -0.95 3.96
CA THR A 69 -12.57 -1.72 4.35
C THR A 69 -11.74 -2.01 3.10
N PHE A 70 -10.44 -1.73 3.18
CA PHE A 70 -9.49 -1.96 2.10
C PHE A 70 -8.46 -3.01 2.51
N VAL A 71 -8.12 -3.88 1.57
CA VAL A 71 -6.89 -4.66 1.58
C VAL A 71 -5.91 -3.96 0.66
N VAL A 72 -4.84 -3.45 1.24
CA VAL A 72 -3.77 -2.74 0.53
C VAL A 72 -2.59 -3.68 0.42
N THR A 73 -2.22 -4.02 -0.80
CA THR A 73 -1.09 -4.91 -1.09
C THR A 73 0.01 -4.14 -1.77
N VAL A 74 1.22 -4.22 -1.23
CA VAL A 74 2.42 -3.58 -1.78
C VAL A 74 3.31 -4.64 -2.42
N TYR A 75 3.76 -4.35 -3.63
CA TYR A 75 4.74 -5.11 -4.36
C TYR A 75 5.94 -4.23 -4.68
N GLN A 76 7.15 -4.78 -4.60
CA GLN A 76 8.35 -4.15 -5.14
C GLN A 76 8.51 -4.60 -6.60
N ARG A 77 8.67 -3.66 -7.51
CA ARG A 77 8.93 -3.97 -8.92
C ARG A 77 10.41 -4.32 -9.08
N ARG A 78 10.72 -5.48 -9.63
CA ARG A 78 12.08 -5.95 -9.92
C ARG A 78 12.17 -6.42 -11.36
N GLN A 79 12.84 -5.65 -12.22
CA GLN A 79 12.98 -5.94 -13.65
C GLN A 79 11.61 -6.34 -14.27
N ASP A 80 11.37 -7.64 -14.45
CA ASP A 80 10.16 -8.20 -15.08
C ASP A 80 9.19 -8.89 -14.10
N GLN A 81 9.40 -8.73 -12.79
CA GLN A 81 8.61 -9.38 -11.75
C GLN A 81 8.17 -8.39 -10.68
N ARG A 82 7.06 -8.73 -10.02
CA ARG A 82 6.61 -8.05 -8.80
C ARG A 82 6.84 -8.96 -7.60
N VAL A 83 7.55 -8.46 -6.59
CA VAL A 83 7.82 -9.19 -5.35
C VAL A 83 6.88 -8.68 -4.28
N PHE A 84 6.11 -9.57 -3.67
CA PHE A 84 5.24 -9.21 -2.55
C PHE A 84 6.07 -8.65 -1.39
N VAL A 85 5.65 -7.50 -0.85
CA VAL A 85 6.28 -6.86 0.31
C VAL A 85 5.40 -7.03 1.55
N VAL A 86 4.16 -6.58 1.48
CA VAL A 86 3.21 -6.62 2.61
C VAL A 86 1.77 -6.48 2.09
N ALA A 87 0.83 -7.08 2.82
CA ALA A 87 -0.59 -6.77 2.68
C ALA A 87 -1.15 -6.39 4.05
N ILE A 88 -1.91 -5.30 4.09
CA ILE A 88 -2.63 -4.86 5.29
C ILE A 88 -4.12 -4.79 5.01
N ARG A 89 -4.92 -5.02 6.06
CA ARG A 89 -6.35 -4.72 6.06
C ARG A 89 -6.60 -3.49 6.92
N MET A 90 -7.25 -2.48 6.35
CA MET A 90 -7.54 -1.23 7.04
C MET A 90 -8.97 -0.76 6.80
N LYS A 91 -9.54 -0.06 7.79
CA LYS A 91 -10.77 0.69 7.60
C LYS A 91 -10.40 2.08 7.10
N TRP A 92 -11.09 2.54 6.07
CA TRP A 92 -10.98 3.88 5.52
C TRP A 92 -12.31 4.63 5.72
N SER A 93 -12.21 5.85 6.22
CA SER A 93 -13.31 6.81 6.26
C SER A 93 -12.76 8.16 5.84
N PRO A 94 -13.29 8.79 4.77
CA PRO A 94 -12.94 10.16 4.44
C PRO A 94 -13.17 11.04 5.65
N ARG A 95 -12.16 11.80 6.07
CA ARG A 95 -12.39 12.84 7.07
C ARG A 95 -13.40 13.81 6.48
N ARG A 96 -14.52 14.06 7.19
CA ARG A 96 -15.33 15.23 6.87
C ARG A 96 -14.43 16.44 7.11
N LEU A 97 -14.20 17.23 6.07
CA LEU A 97 -13.78 18.61 6.29
C LEU A 97 -14.99 19.29 6.94
N THR A 98 -14.97 19.39 8.27
CA THR A 98 -15.86 20.28 9.04
C THR A 98 -15.31 21.68 9.00
#